data_AF-A0A962QBN3-F1
#
_entry.id   AF-A0A962QBN3-F1
#
_cell.length_a   1.000
_cell.length_b   1.000
_cell.length_c   1.000
_cell.angle_alpha   90.00
_cell.angle_beta   90.00
_cell.angle_gamma   90.00
#
_symmetry.space_group_name_H-M   'P 1'
#
loop_
_entity.id
_entity.type
_entity.pdbx_description
1 polymer ?
#
loop_
_entity_poly.entity_id
_entity_poly.type
_entity_poly.pdbx_seq_one_letter_code
_entity_poly.pdbx_strand_id
1 'polypeptide(L)'
;MRQYKNLQELHTLVAQWGKDRNFFAPDGATYEGQWMKLFEELGELALGINKKKVNVIKDSIGDALVVCIMLQHIADRQNKLTELSKYDLFANIGEYYNHLPHVRM
;
A
#
# COMPACT_ATOMS: atom_id res chain seq x y z
N MET A 1 11.62 -16.07 -11.88
CA MET A 1 10.95 -15.14 -10.93
C MET A 1 10.06 -15.95 -10.02
N ARG A 2 10.08 -15.68 -8.71
CA ARG A 2 9.19 -16.35 -7.75
C ARG A 2 7.75 -15.93 -8.08
N GLN A 3 6.88 -16.88 -8.40
CA GLN A 3 5.44 -16.60 -8.54
C GLN A 3 4.82 -16.61 -7.15
N TYR A 4 4.14 -15.53 -6.78
CA TYR A 4 3.28 -15.47 -5.60
C TYR A 4 1.92 -16.06 -5.94
N LYS A 5 1.34 -16.85 -5.03
CA LYS A 5 0.08 -17.56 -5.29
C LYS A 5 -1.13 -16.64 -5.27
N ASN A 6 -1.09 -15.56 -4.48
CA ASN A 6 -2.17 -14.58 -4.37
C ASN A 6 -1.68 -13.25 -3.74
N LEU A 7 -2.57 -12.26 -3.68
CA LEU A 7 -2.30 -10.94 -3.10
C LEU A 7 -2.02 -11.00 -1.60
N GLN A 8 -2.63 -11.92 -0.86
CA GLN A 8 -2.39 -12.11 0.57
C GLN A 8 -0.95 -12.56 0.85
N GLU A 9 -0.42 -13.47 0.04
CA GLU A 9 0.98 -13.91 0.15
C GLU A 9 1.94 -12.76 -0.17
N LEU A 10 1.66 -11.99 -1.24
CA LEU A 10 2.45 -10.80 -1.58
C LEU A 10 2.45 -9.78 -0.44
N HIS A 11 1.27 -9.47 0.10
CA HIS A 11 1.09 -8.55 1.21
C HIS A 11 1.94 -8.98 2.42
N THR A 12 1.84 -10.25 2.80
CA THR A 12 2.60 -10.83 3.93
C THR A 12 4.10 -10.68 3.73
N LEU A 13 4.60 -10.96 2.52
CA LEU A 13 6.03 -10.88 2.22
C LEU A 13 6.54 -9.44 2.19
N VAL A 14 5.78 -8.51 1.62
CA VAL A 14 6.13 -7.08 1.60
C VAL A 14 6.10 -6.51 3.01
N ALA A 15 5.08 -6.84 3.81
CA ALA A 15 5.02 -6.47 5.21
C ALA A 15 6.24 -6.98 6.00
N GLN A 16 6.63 -8.24 5.78
CA GLN A 16 7.82 -8.79 6.42
C GLN A 16 9.09 -8.07 5.97
N TRP A 17 9.23 -7.78 4.68
CA TRP A 17 10.34 -6.99 4.14
C TRP A 17 10.46 -5.60 4.78
N GLY A 18 9.33 -4.95 5.11
CA GLY A 18 9.28 -3.68 5.83
C GLY A 18 9.73 -3.82 7.29
N LYS A 19 9.33 -4.89 7.97
CA LYS A 19 9.80 -5.23 9.33
C LYS A 19 11.31 -5.43 9.34
N ASP A 20 11.83 -6.22 8.40
CA ASP A 20 13.25 -6.54 8.29
C ASP A 20 14.12 -5.29 8.03
N ARG A 21 13.51 -4.22 7.50
CA ARG A 21 14.14 -2.91 7.26
C ARG A 21 13.85 -1.86 8.34
N ASN A 22 13.24 -2.24 9.46
CA ASN A 22 12.88 -1.33 10.55
C ASN A 22 11.92 -0.20 10.14
N PHE A 23 11.14 -0.34 9.06
CA PHE A 23 10.17 0.68 8.67
C PHE A 23 9.11 0.89 9.76
N PHE A 24 8.84 -0.15 10.54
CA PHE A 24 7.89 -0.11 11.65
C PHE A 24 8.58 -0.06 13.03
N ALA A 25 9.81 0.42 13.13
CA ALA A 25 10.39 0.78 14.43
C ALA A 25 9.80 2.12 14.94
N PRO A 26 9.98 2.50 16.21
CA PRO A 26 9.60 3.84 16.71
C PRO A 26 10.27 5.00 15.98
N ASP A 27 11.50 4.80 15.50
CA ASP A 27 12.34 5.70 14.71
C ASP A 27 12.35 5.35 13.21
N GLY A 28 11.42 4.49 12.79
CA GLY A 28 11.27 4.04 11.41
C GLY A 28 10.55 5.05 10.51
N ALA A 29 9.84 4.52 9.50
CA ALA A 29 9.07 5.34 8.60
C ALA A 29 7.90 6.05 9.32
N THR A 30 7.67 7.31 8.97
CA THR A 30 6.54 8.09 9.50
C THR A 30 5.32 7.97 8.60
N TYR A 31 4.13 8.15 9.18
CA TYR A 31 2.86 8.14 8.45
C TYR A 31 2.85 9.19 7.33
N GLU A 32 3.22 10.43 7.68
CA GLU A 32 3.30 11.57 6.77
C GLU A 32 4.37 11.35 5.70
N GLY A 33 5.51 10.76 6.06
CA GLY A 33 6.59 10.43 5.13
C GLY A 33 6.17 9.37 4.11
N GLN A 34 5.42 8.36 4.51
CA GLN A 34 4.90 7.36 3.56
C GLN A 34 3.81 7.91 2.65
N TRP A 35 2.97 8.83 3.13
CA TRP A 35 2.03 9.55 2.25
C TRP A 35 2.78 10.38 1.20
N MET A 36 3.81 11.12 1.61
CA MET A 36 4.66 11.86 0.68
C MET A 36 5.27 10.92 -0.35
N LYS A 37 5.81 9.78 0.10
CA LYS A 37 6.39 8.77 -0.78
C LYS A 37 5.38 8.21 -1.78
N LEU A 38 4.14 7.96 -1.36
CA LEU A 38 3.08 7.51 -2.26
C LEU A 38 2.82 8.51 -3.39
N PHE A 39 2.78 9.81 -3.08
CA PHE A 39 2.60 10.84 -4.11
C PHE A 39 3.80 10.94 -5.06
N GLU A 40 5.02 10.71 -4.58
CA GLU A 40 6.20 10.59 -5.45
C GLU A 40 6.02 9.46 -6.47
N GLU A 41 5.67 8.24 -6.02
CA GLU A 41 5.49 7.08 -6.90
C GLU A 41 4.34 7.27 -7.90
N LEU A 42 3.25 7.92 -7.49
CA LEU A 42 2.15 8.27 -8.40
C LEU A 42 2.57 9.33 -9.43
N GLY A 43 3.45 10.26 -9.06
CA GLY A 43 4.05 11.23 -9.98
C GLY A 43 4.93 10.55 -11.03
N GLU A 44 5.76 9.58 -10.61
CA GLU A 44 6.57 8.77 -11.52
C GLU A 44 5.70 7.93 -12.47
N LEU A 45 4.62 7.34 -11.96
CA LEU A 45 3.64 6.63 -12.76
C LEU A 45 3.00 7.55 -13.82
N ALA A 46 2.55 8.73 -13.43
CA ALA A 46 1.96 9.70 -14.35
C ALA A 46 2.95 10.11 -15.45
N LEU A 47 4.21 10.36 -15.09
CA LEU A 47 5.29 10.65 -16.05
C LEU A 47 5.57 9.46 -16.98
N GLY A 48 5.59 8.24 -16.45
CA GLY A 48 5.77 7.00 -17.20
C GLY A 48 4.69 6.81 -18.26
N ILE A 49 3.42 7.02 -17.88
CA ILE A 49 2.26 6.98 -18.78
C ILE A 49 2.38 8.04 -19.88
N ASN A 50 2.60 9.30 -19.49
CA ASN A 50 2.72 10.41 -20.43
C ASN A 50 3.82 10.18 -21.48
N LYS A 51 4.95 9.61 -21.05
CA LYS A 51 6.11 9.32 -21.90
C LYS A 51 6.07 7.93 -22.56
N LYS A 52 4.99 7.15 -22.38
CA LYS A 52 4.82 5.77 -22.88
C LYS A 52 5.99 4.85 -22.51
N LYS A 53 6.59 5.03 -21.32
CA LYS A 53 7.72 4.25 -20.83
C LYS A 53 7.24 3.04 -20.04
N VAL A 54 7.01 1.92 -20.74
CA VAL A 54 6.43 0.69 -20.16
C VAL A 54 7.18 0.19 -18.90
N ASN A 55 8.51 0.28 -18.88
CA ASN A 55 9.28 -0.17 -17.72
C ASN A 55 9.03 0.71 -16.49
N VAL A 56 8.99 2.03 -16.67
CA VAL A 56 8.67 2.99 -15.59
C VAL A 56 7.26 2.74 -15.08
N ILE A 57 6.29 2.52 -15.98
CA ILE A 57 4.91 2.24 -15.59
C ILE A 57 4.84 0.99 -14.69
N LYS A 58 5.56 -0.08 -15.05
CA LYS A 58 5.56 -1.33 -14.27
C LYS A 58 6.20 -1.15 -12.89
N ASP A 59 7.35 -0.48 -12.83
CA ASP A 59 8.05 -0.24 -11.56
C ASP A 59 7.22 0.66 -10.64
N SER A 60 6.73 1.80 -11.13
CA SER A 60 5.97 2.75 -10.30
C SER A 60 4.65 2.17 -9.76
N ILE A 61 4.00 1.23 -10.48
CA ILE A 61 2.84 0.50 -9.93
C ILE A 61 3.27 -0.41 -8.77
N GLY A 62 4.40 -1.11 -8.92
CA GLY A 62 4.95 -1.95 -7.87
C GLY A 62 5.36 -1.15 -6.64
N ASP A 63 6.04 -0.02 -6.84
CA ASP A 63 6.50 0.85 -5.76
C ASP A 63 5.33 1.48 -5.01
N ALA A 64 4.31 1.98 -5.73
CA ALA A 64 3.09 2.49 -5.10
C ALA A 64 2.37 1.41 -4.27
N LEU A 65 2.31 0.17 -4.75
CA LEU A 65 1.73 -0.95 -3.99
C LEU A 65 2.52 -1.25 -2.72
N VAL A 66 3.86 -1.27 -2.78
CA VAL A 66 4.71 -1.46 -1.60
C VAL A 66 4.44 -0.36 -0.57
N VAL A 67 4.37 0.91 -1.00
CA VAL A 67 4.10 2.04 -0.10
C VAL A 67 2.70 1.93 0.54
N CYS A 68 1.67 1.54 -0.22
CA CYS A 68 0.33 1.30 0.34
C CYS A 68 0.33 0.24 1.45
N ILE A 69 1.08 -0.85 1.29
CA ILE A 69 1.20 -1.90 2.32
C ILE A 69 1.93 -1.35 3.56
N MET A 70 2.97 -0.54 3.39
CA MET A 70 3.66 0.12 4.51
C MET A 70 2.73 1.09 5.24
N LEU A 71 1.96 1.90 4.50
CA LEU A 71 0.99 2.85 5.03
C LEU A 71 -0.06 2.16 5.89
N GLN A 72 -0.62 1.04 5.45
CA GLN A 72 -1.55 0.25 6.24
C GLN A 72 -0.95 -0.12 7.60
N HIS A 73 0.25 -0.69 7.63
CA HIS A 73 0.90 -1.10 8.89
C HIS A 73 1.20 0.08 9.82
N ILE A 74 1.57 1.24 9.28
CA ILE A 74 1.83 2.43 10.09
C ILE A 74 0.52 3.05 10.59
N ALA A 75 -0.53 3.06 9.77
CA ALA A 75 -1.86 3.54 10.14
C ALA A 75 -2.48 2.68 11.25
N ASP A 76 -2.41 1.34 11.12
CA ASP A 76 -2.92 0.40 12.12
C ASP A 76 -2.21 0.56 13.47
N ARG A 77 -0.88 0.75 13.47
CA ARG A 77 -0.14 0.95 14.73
C ARG A 77 -0.43 2.27 15.43
N GLN A 78 -0.74 3.30 14.66
CA GLN A 78 -0.87 4.66 15.19
C GLN A 78 -2.33 5.09 15.35
N ASN A 79 -3.30 4.26 14.93
CA ASN A 79 -4.72 4.63 14.73
C ASN A 79 -4.93 5.94 13.95
N LYS A 80 -3.88 6.48 13.31
CA LYS A 80 -3.85 7.88 12.83
C LYS A 80 -4.91 8.15 11.79
N LEU A 81 -5.09 7.25 10.82
CA LEU A 81 -6.08 7.44 9.77
C LEU A 81 -7.49 7.43 10.37
N THR A 82 -7.79 6.49 11.27
CA THR A 82 -9.07 6.41 11.98
C THR A 82 -9.28 7.61 12.90
N GLU A 83 -8.26 8.07 13.61
CA GLU A 83 -8.35 9.25 14.49
C GLU A 83 -8.58 10.54 13.71
N LEU A 84 -7.88 10.72 12.58
CA LEU A 84 -7.99 11.91 11.73
C LEU A 84 -9.33 11.97 10.98
N SER A 85 -9.76 10.85 10.40
CA SER A 85 -10.94 10.80 9.54
C SER A 85 -12.22 10.39 10.27
N LYS A 86 -12.09 9.83 11.48
CA LYS A 86 -13.15 9.07 12.18
C LYS A 86 -13.69 7.90 11.35
N TYR A 87 -12.95 7.48 10.33
CA TYR A 87 -13.34 6.47 9.37
C TYR A 87 -12.28 5.37 9.33
N ASP A 88 -12.69 4.16 9.72
CA ASP A 88 -11.84 2.98 9.61
C ASP A 88 -11.85 2.50 8.15
N LEU A 89 -10.96 3.07 7.34
CA LEU A 89 -10.88 2.79 5.91
C LEU A 89 -10.74 1.29 5.63
N PHE A 90 -9.94 0.58 6.42
CA PHE A 90 -9.65 -0.83 6.16
C PHE A 90 -10.81 -1.74 6.54
N ALA A 91 -11.49 -1.48 7.67
CA ALA A 91 -12.73 -2.18 8.01
C ALA A 91 -13.81 -1.98 6.93
N ASN A 92 -13.99 -0.73 6.47
CA ASN A 92 -15.02 -0.39 5.50
C ASN A 92 -14.75 -0.94 4.09
N ILE A 93 -13.49 -0.99 3.64
CA ILE A 93 -13.14 -1.66 2.37
C ILE A 93 -13.41 -3.17 2.46
N GLY A 94 -13.15 -3.78 3.62
CA GLY A 94 -13.48 -5.18 3.88
C GLY A 94 -14.98 -5.46 3.81
N GLU A 95 -15.80 -4.57 4.40
CA GLU A 95 -17.26 -4.65 4.27
C GLU A 95 -17.74 -4.46 2.84
N TYR A 96 -17.18 -3.49 2.11
CA TYR A 96 -17.53 -3.24 0.71
C TYR A 96 -17.32 -4.50 -0.15
N TYR A 97 -16.22 -5.23 0.05
CA TYR A 97 -15.97 -6.51 -0.63
C TYR A 97 -17.09 -7.53 -0.38
N ASN A 98 -17.57 -7.63 0.86
CA ASN A 98 -18.66 -8.54 1.23
C ASN A 98 -20.03 -8.11 0.67
N HIS A 99 -20.18 -6.84 0.29
CA HIS A 99 -21.39 -6.28 -0.29
C HIS A 99 -21.41 -6.28 -1.82
N LEU A 100 -20.33 -6.68 -2.49
CA LEU A 100 -20.31 -6.78 -3.95
C LEU A 100 -21.23 -7.92 -4.44
N PRO A 101 -22.17 -7.64 -5.37
CA PRO A 101 -23.17 -8.60 -5.82
C PRO A 101 -22.59 -9.84 -6.54
N HIS A 102 -21.31 -9.81 -6.91
CA HIS A 102 -20.60 -10.85 -7.65
C HIS A 102 -19.67 -11.71 -6.78
N VAL A 103 -19.59 -11.46 -5.46
CA VAL A 103 -18.77 -12.24 -4.52
C VAL A 103 -19.61 -13.30 -3.78
N ARG A 104 -20.94 -13.28 -3.94
CA ARG A 104 -21.83 -14.37 -3.51
C ARG A 104 -21.94 -15.44 -4.60
N MET A 105 -20.91 -16.25 -4.78
CA MET A 105 -20.99 -17.55 -5.46
C MET A 105 -20.26 -18.60 -4.64
#